data_AF-A0A7W3TH06-F1
#
_entry.id   AF-A0A7W3TH06-F1
#
_cell.length_a   1.000
_cell.length_b   1.000
_cell.length_c   1.000
_cell.angle_alpha   90.00
_cell.angle_beta   90.00
_cell.angle_gamma   90.00
#
_symmetry.space_group_name_H-M   'P 1'
#
loop_
_entity.id
_entity.type
_entity.pdbx_description
1 polymer ?
#
loop_
_entity_poly.entity_id
_entity_poly.type
_entity_poly.pdbx_seq_one_letter_code
_entity_poly.pdbx_strand_id
1 'polypeptide(L)'
;MPPDHSAPAPGRAATPAGISPPRPGSDAVARAVAEAEAAAPAGPLLVPEERELRRRTSAKWRCHPADVLPLWVAEADVPTPEPVARALREAIDRGDLGYPADHLGYARALDAFSRERWGVPVPEERTLPVGDVMQGVTELVALLTPPDGTVVL
;
A
#
# COMPACT_ATOMS: atom_id res chain seq x y z
N MET A 1 -14.65 34.43 42.83
CA MET A 1 -15.00 33.04 43.20
C MET A 1 -14.83 32.22 41.93
N PRO A 2 -13.93 31.23 41.88
CA PRO A 2 -13.65 30.49 40.65
C PRO A 2 -14.84 29.58 40.30
N PRO A 3 -15.04 29.21 39.02
CA PRO A 3 -16.06 28.25 38.64
C PRO A 3 -15.69 26.84 39.14
N ASP A 4 -16.71 26.15 39.65
CA ASP A 4 -16.66 24.78 40.14
C ASP A 4 -16.49 23.80 38.96
N HIS A 5 -15.45 22.96 38.99
CA HIS A 5 -15.12 21.97 37.96
C HIS A 5 -15.66 20.56 38.29
N SER A 6 -16.76 20.47 39.03
CA SER A 6 -17.40 19.19 39.35
C SER A 6 -18.47 18.83 38.30
N ALA A 7 -18.03 18.47 37.09
CA ALA A 7 -18.84 17.77 36.11
C ALA A 7 -18.30 16.33 35.95
N PRO A 8 -19.14 15.29 36.10
CA PRO A 8 -18.68 13.91 35.89
C PRO A 8 -18.30 13.71 34.41
N ALA A 9 -17.15 13.08 34.18
CA ALA A 9 -16.71 12.72 32.84
C ALA A 9 -17.75 11.82 32.15
N PRO A 10 -18.03 12.01 30.84
CA PRO A 10 -18.95 11.14 30.12
C PRO A 10 -18.43 9.69 30.17
N GLY A 11 -19.32 8.78 30.55
CA GLY A 11 -19.03 7.35 30.68
C GLY A 11 -18.40 6.80 29.41
N ARG A 12 -17.26 6.13 29.58
CA ARG A 12 -16.50 5.48 28.51
C ARG A 12 -17.41 4.46 27.82
N ALA A 13 -17.77 4.73 26.56
CA ALA A 13 -18.53 3.78 25.75
C ALA A 13 -17.80 2.44 25.74
N ALA A 14 -18.54 1.36 25.97
CA ALA A 14 -17.99 0.01 25.93
C ALA A 14 -17.35 -0.25 24.57
N THR A 15 -16.09 -0.70 24.57
CA THR A 15 -15.39 -1.12 23.36
C THR A 15 -16.19 -2.25 22.70
N PRO A 16 -16.61 -2.13 21.43
CA PRO A 16 -17.25 -3.24 20.75
C PRO A 16 -16.25 -4.40 20.71
N ALA A 17 -16.72 -5.60 21.07
CA ALA A 17 -15.93 -6.83 21.01
C ALA A 17 -15.19 -6.90 19.67
N GLY A 18 -13.88 -7.08 19.73
CA GLY A 18 -12.99 -7.01 18.58
C GLY A 18 -13.47 -7.89 17.45
N ILE A 19 -13.90 -7.27 16.35
CA ILE A 19 -13.99 -7.95 15.06
C ILE A 19 -12.55 -8.15 14.62
N SER A 20 -11.94 -9.25 15.04
CA SER A 20 -10.67 -9.70 14.47
C SER A 20 -11.02 -10.38 13.15
N PRO A 21 -10.73 -9.78 11.98
CA PRO A 21 -10.85 -10.53 10.74
C PRO A 21 -9.92 -11.75 10.85
N PRO A 22 -10.35 -12.93 10.38
CA PRO A 22 -9.48 -14.10 10.40
C PRO A 22 -8.17 -13.75 9.67
N ARG A 23 -7.04 -13.86 10.37
CA ARG A 23 -5.74 -13.73 9.73
C ARG A 23 -5.67 -14.82 8.67
N PRO A 24 -5.46 -14.49 7.38
CA PRO A 24 -5.16 -15.52 6.41
C PRO A 24 -3.92 -16.26 6.93
N GLY A 25 -4.02 -17.58 7.09
CA GLY A 25 -2.87 -18.40 7.49
C GLY A 25 -1.72 -18.17 6.51
N SER A 26 -0.47 -18.39 6.94
CA SER A 26 0.72 -18.35 6.08
C SER A 26 0.52 -19.10 4.75
N ASP A 27 -0.26 -20.17 4.80
CA ASP A 27 -0.59 -21.04 3.68
C ASP A 27 -1.49 -20.35 2.65
N ALA A 28 -2.36 -19.43 3.07
CA ALA A 28 -3.21 -18.64 2.17
C ALA A 28 -2.40 -17.57 1.42
N VAL A 29 -1.39 -16.97 2.08
CA VAL A 29 -0.47 -16.03 1.43
C VAL A 29 0.44 -16.78 0.46
N ALA A 30 1.02 -17.90 0.88
CA ALA A 30 1.85 -18.74 0.00
C ALA A 30 1.07 -19.26 -1.21
N ARG A 31 -0.21 -19.65 -1.01
CA ARG A 31 -1.09 -20.06 -2.10
C ARG A 31 -1.44 -18.92 -3.04
N ALA A 32 -1.73 -17.73 -2.51
CA ALA A 32 -1.99 -16.55 -3.35
C ALA A 32 -0.77 -16.14 -4.17
N VAL A 33 0.45 -16.31 -3.63
CA VAL A 33 1.71 -16.11 -4.36
C VAL A 33 1.88 -17.16 -5.46
N ALA A 34 1.68 -18.45 -5.14
CA ALA A 34 1.79 -19.53 -6.12
C ALA A 34 0.74 -19.45 -7.24
N GLU A 35 -0.50 -19.09 -6.91
CA GLU A 35 -1.57 -18.83 -7.88
C GLU A 35 -1.25 -17.59 -8.72
N ALA A 36 -0.54 -16.61 -8.14
CA ALA A 36 -0.09 -15.45 -8.88
C ALA A 36 1.07 -15.73 -9.84
N GLU A 37 2.00 -16.58 -9.44
CA GLU A 37 3.06 -17.11 -10.29
C GLU A 37 2.50 -17.99 -11.40
N ALA A 38 1.50 -18.83 -11.11
CA ALA A 38 0.84 -19.68 -12.10
C ALA A 38 -0.04 -18.90 -13.08
N ALA A 39 -0.61 -17.77 -12.65
CA ALA A 39 -1.40 -16.88 -13.50
C ALA A 39 -0.55 -15.84 -14.25
N ALA A 40 0.75 -15.73 -13.95
CA ALA A 40 1.64 -14.87 -14.70
C ALA A 40 1.80 -15.43 -16.12
N PRO A 41 1.64 -14.61 -17.17
CA PRO A 41 1.80 -15.10 -18.54
C PRO A 41 3.18 -15.72 -18.70
N ALA A 42 3.22 -16.92 -19.27
CA ALA A 42 4.45 -17.64 -19.57
C ALA A 42 5.21 -16.91 -20.69
N GLY A 43 6.02 -15.94 -20.29
CA GLY A 43 6.94 -15.18 -21.12
C GLY A 43 8.05 -14.60 -20.24
N PRO A 44 9.25 -14.36 -20.79
CA PRO A 44 10.29 -13.70 -20.03
C PRO A 44 9.76 -12.34 -19.58
N LEU A 45 9.93 -12.02 -18.29
CA LEU A 45 9.84 -10.64 -17.84
C LEU A 45 10.74 -9.82 -18.78
N LEU A 46 10.16 -8.88 -19.51
CA LEU A 46 10.92 -8.04 -20.43
C LEU A 46 11.77 -7.11 -19.58
N VAL A 47 12.98 -7.54 -19.25
CA VAL A 47 13.94 -6.74 -18.50
C VAL A 47 14.77 -5.95 -19.51
N PRO A 48 14.79 -4.60 -19.43
CA PRO A 48 15.63 -3.77 -20.27
C PRO A 48 17.12 -4.09 -20.07
N GLU A 49 17.93 -3.73 -21.05
CA GLU A 49 19.39 -3.84 -20.95
C GLU A 49 19.92 -3.04 -19.75
N GLU A 50 20.97 -3.55 -19.08
CA GLU A 50 21.55 -2.89 -17.91
C GLU A 50 21.95 -1.43 -18.18
N ARG A 51 22.47 -1.15 -19.38
CA ARG A 51 22.83 0.21 -19.80
C ARG A 51 21.63 1.16 -19.79
N GLU A 52 20.43 0.66 -20.08
CA GLU A 52 19.19 1.45 -20.00
C GLU A 52 18.77 1.63 -18.54
N LEU A 53 18.84 0.57 -17.74
CA LEU A 53 18.52 0.62 -16.31
C LEU A 53 19.43 1.61 -15.55
N ARG A 54 20.71 1.72 -15.93
CA ARG A 54 21.65 2.72 -15.40
C ARG A 54 21.30 4.17 -15.73
N ARG A 55 20.36 4.43 -16.64
CA ARG A 55 19.83 5.78 -16.87
C ARG A 55 18.78 6.18 -15.85
N ARG A 56 18.22 5.23 -15.09
CA ARG A 56 17.22 5.50 -14.06
C ARG A 56 17.78 6.41 -12.97
N THR A 57 16.88 7.16 -12.34
CA THR A 57 17.21 8.08 -11.25
C THR A 57 17.01 7.47 -9.86
N SER A 58 16.58 6.21 -9.79
CA SER A 58 16.22 5.54 -8.54
C SER A 58 17.42 5.18 -7.67
N ALA A 59 17.17 5.00 -6.37
CA ALA A 59 18.18 4.61 -5.39
C ALA A 59 18.87 3.29 -5.78
N LYS A 60 18.10 2.32 -6.28
CA LYS A 60 18.60 1.02 -6.75
C LYS A 60 19.81 1.18 -7.67
N TRP A 61 19.71 2.06 -8.67
CA TRP A 61 20.71 2.24 -9.73
C TRP A 61 21.73 3.35 -9.47
N ARG A 62 21.59 4.11 -8.37
CA ARG A 62 22.46 5.27 -8.05
C ARG A 62 23.22 5.20 -6.73
N CYS A 63 22.79 4.38 -5.77
CA CYS A 63 23.39 4.36 -4.43
C CYS A 63 24.76 3.67 -4.38
N HIS A 64 25.08 2.80 -5.33
CA HIS A 64 26.34 2.06 -5.37
C HIS A 64 27.18 2.41 -6.61
N PRO A 65 28.52 2.25 -6.54
CA PRO A 65 29.42 2.39 -7.68
C PRO A 65 29.01 1.55 -8.90
N ALA A 66 29.46 1.95 -10.10
CA ALA A 66 29.02 1.35 -11.36
C ALA A 66 29.42 -0.14 -11.52
N ASP A 67 30.45 -0.60 -10.80
CA ASP A 67 30.90 -1.98 -10.77
C ASP A 67 30.05 -2.88 -9.85
N VAL A 68 29.05 -2.32 -9.15
CA VAL A 68 28.10 -3.08 -8.32
C VAL A 68 26.80 -3.30 -9.09
N LEU A 69 26.35 -4.56 -9.15
CA LEU A 69 25.01 -4.92 -9.65
C LEU A 69 23.99 -4.84 -8.49
N PRO A 70 22.95 -3.98 -8.56
CA PRO A 70 22.09 -3.74 -7.42
C PRO A 70 20.93 -4.74 -7.32
N LEU A 71 20.97 -5.62 -6.30
CA LEU A 71 19.96 -6.65 -6.02
C LEU A 71 19.38 -6.52 -4.59
N TRP A 72 19.35 -5.31 -4.03
CA TRP A 72 19.14 -5.10 -2.59
C TRP A 72 17.79 -4.48 -2.20
N VAL A 73 17.18 -3.69 -3.09
CA VAL A 73 15.89 -3.01 -2.83
C VAL A 73 14.78 -3.64 -3.65
N ALA A 74 13.57 -3.69 -3.07
CA ALA A 74 12.35 -4.20 -3.69
C ALA A 74 11.79 -3.24 -4.76
N GLU A 75 12.60 -2.96 -5.77
CA GLU A 75 12.23 -2.23 -7.00
C GLU A 75 12.48 -3.16 -8.19
N ALA A 76 11.48 -3.31 -9.06
CA ALA A 76 11.56 -4.20 -10.22
C ALA A 76 12.21 -3.53 -11.44
N ASP A 77 13.01 -4.30 -12.17
CA ASP A 77 13.65 -3.87 -13.43
C ASP A 77 12.78 -4.20 -14.65
N VAL A 78 11.46 -4.03 -14.53
CA VAL A 78 10.54 -4.21 -15.66
C VAL A 78 9.98 -2.85 -16.10
N PRO A 79 9.53 -2.71 -17.36
CA PRO A 79 8.81 -1.53 -17.82
C PRO A 79 7.52 -1.33 -17.04
N THR A 80 7.08 -0.06 -16.95
CA THR A 80 5.74 0.27 -16.47
C THR A 80 4.69 -0.42 -17.35
N PRO A 81 3.66 -1.07 -16.78
CA PRO A 81 2.60 -1.67 -17.57
C PRO A 81 1.91 -0.64 -18.47
N GLU A 82 1.64 -1.01 -19.73
CA GLU A 82 1.07 -0.09 -20.72
C GLU A 82 -0.24 0.59 -20.26
N PRO A 83 -1.19 -0.09 -19.58
CA PRO A 83 -2.38 0.57 -19.06
C PRO A 83 -2.09 1.73 -18.11
N VAL A 84 -1.03 1.60 -17.29
CA VAL A 84 -0.60 2.65 -16.35
C VAL A 84 0.09 3.78 -17.12
N ALA A 85 1.02 3.45 -18.02
CA ALA A 85 1.73 4.44 -18.82
C ALA A 85 0.77 5.29 -19.66
N ARG A 86 -0.23 4.66 -20.28
CA ARG A 86 -1.29 5.34 -21.04
C ARG A 86 -2.12 6.27 -20.15
N ALA A 87 -2.59 5.80 -18.99
CA ALA A 87 -3.37 6.63 -18.07
C ALA A 87 -2.61 7.88 -17.61
N LEU A 88 -1.30 7.75 -17.36
CA LEU A 88 -0.44 8.87 -17.00
C LEU A 88 -0.28 9.88 -18.16
N ARG A 89 -0.03 9.40 -19.38
CA ARG A 89 0.05 10.25 -20.58
C ARG A 89 -1.26 11.01 -20.81
N GLU A 90 -2.38 10.31 -20.73
CA GLU A 90 -3.72 10.90 -20.89
C GLU A 90 -4.00 12.01 -19.85
N ALA A 91 -3.57 11.84 -18.60
CA ALA A 91 -3.70 12.88 -17.57
C ALA A 91 -2.83 14.11 -17.89
N ILE A 92 -1.59 13.88 -18.34
CA ILE A 92 -0.66 14.95 -18.76
C ILE A 92 -1.24 15.73 -19.94
N ASP A 93 -1.70 15.04 -20.98
CA ASP A 93 -2.22 15.66 -22.20
C ASP A 93 -3.45 16.54 -21.93
N ARG A 94 -4.23 16.23 -20.89
CA ARG A 94 -5.38 17.03 -20.44
C ARG A 94 -5.01 18.15 -19.45
N GLY A 95 -3.77 18.18 -18.94
CA GLY A 95 -3.39 19.07 -17.84
C GLY A 95 -4.07 18.72 -16.50
N ASP A 96 -4.49 17.47 -16.34
CA ASP A 96 -5.28 16.99 -15.21
C ASP A 96 -4.39 16.53 -14.04
N LEU A 97 -3.68 17.50 -13.44
CA LEU A 97 -2.68 17.27 -12.38
C LEU A 97 -3.01 18.03 -11.08
N GLY A 98 -4.28 18.42 -10.93
CA GLY A 98 -4.78 19.17 -9.79
C GLY A 98 -5.11 18.30 -8.57
N TYR A 99 -5.66 18.93 -7.54
CA TYR A 99 -6.13 18.20 -6.36
C TYR A 99 -7.32 17.29 -6.72
N PRO A 100 -7.30 16.00 -6.30
CA PRO A 100 -8.39 15.09 -6.59
C PRO A 100 -9.65 15.47 -5.81
N ALA A 101 -10.80 15.44 -6.48
CA ALA A 101 -12.11 15.70 -5.86
C ALA A 101 -12.71 14.47 -5.15
N ASP A 102 -12.31 13.27 -5.57
CA ASP A 102 -12.67 11.99 -4.93
C ASP A 102 -11.40 11.25 -4.51
N HIS A 103 -11.45 10.62 -3.34
CA HIS A 103 -10.37 9.83 -2.78
C HIS A 103 -10.72 8.33 -2.69
N LEU A 104 -11.97 7.95 -3.00
CA LEU A 104 -12.50 6.61 -2.82
C LEU A 104 -12.38 5.73 -4.06
N GLY A 105 -12.09 6.30 -5.23
CA GLY A 105 -11.81 5.55 -6.45
C GLY A 105 -10.75 4.44 -6.27
N TYR A 106 -9.71 4.71 -5.48
CA TYR A 106 -8.70 3.70 -5.13
C TYR A 106 -9.26 2.56 -4.28
N ALA A 107 -10.11 2.86 -3.29
CA ALA A 107 -10.74 1.85 -2.44
C ALA A 107 -11.65 0.92 -3.24
N ARG A 108 -12.47 1.48 -4.15
CA ARG A 108 -13.35 0.70 -5.05
C ARG A 108 -12.54 -0.21 -5.97
N ALA A 109 -11.46 0.31 -6.56
CA ALA A 109 -10.58 -0.48 -7.42
C ALA A 109 -9.92 -1.64 -6.65
N LEU A 110 -9.49 -1.39 -5.41
CA LEU A 110 -8.90 -2.41 -4.54
C LEU A 110 -9.93 -3.47 -4.13
N ASP A 111 -11.18 -3.09 -3.81
CA ASP A 111 -12.24 -4.06 -3.50
C ASP A 111 -12.50 -5.00 -4.68
N ALA A 112 -12.65 -4.44 -5.88
CA ALA A 112 -12.87 -5.22 -7.10
C ALA A 112 -11.72 -6.20 -7.34
N PHE A 113 -10.47 -5.72 -7.30
CA PHE A 113 -9.28 -6.55 -7.46
C PHE A 113 -9.19 -7.65 -6.39
N SER A 114 -9.40 -7.29 -5.12
CA SER A 114 -9.26 -8.22 -3.99
C SER A 114 -10.32 -9.33 -4.02
N ARG A 115 -11.54 -9.01 -4.45
CA ARG A 115 -12.61 -10.01 -4.65
C ARG A 115 -12.29 -10.97 -5.78
N GLU A 116 -11.85 -10.44 -6.93
CA GLU A 116 -11.51 -11.26 -8.08
C GLU A 116 -10.31 -12.17 -7.79
N ARG A 117 -9.27 -11.62 -7.18
CA ARG A 117 -8.00 -12.31 -7.01
C ARG A 117 -7.93 -13.20 -5.78
N TRP A 118 -8.52 -12.77 -4.68
CA TRP A 118 -8.38 -13.43 -3.38
C TRP A 118 -9.72 -13.85 -2.77
N GLY A 119 -10.86 -13.45 -3.35
CA GLY A 119 -12.17 -13.66 -2.76
C GLY A 119 -12.39 -12.86 -1.46
N VAL A 120 -11.55 -11.85 -1.18
CA VAL A 120 -11.60 -11.07 0.06
C VAL A 120 -12.12 -9.67 -0.24
N PRO A 121 -13.22 -9.21 0.40
CA PRO A 121 -13.72 -7.86 0.23
C PRO A 121 -12.87 -6.82 0.98
N VAL A 122 -12.77 -5.62 0.42
CA VAL A 122 -12.17 -4.43 1.04
C VAL A 122 -13.21 -3.30 1.02
N PRO A 123 -14.05 -3.19 2.06
CA PRO A 123 -15.13 -2.19 2.09
C PRO A 123 -14.59 -0.76 2.05
N GLU A 124 -15.17 0.06 1.20
CA GLU A 124 -14.82 1.47 1.03
C GLU A 124 -15.00 2.26 2.33
N GLU A 125 -16.07 1.98 3.08
CA GLU A 125 -16.39 2.67 4.33
C GLU A 125 -15.39 2.36 5.46
N ARG A 126 -14.48 1.40 5.24
CA ARG A 126 -13.42 0.99 6.15
C ARG A 126 -12.03 1.23 5.58
N THR A 127 -11.93 1.97 4.48
CA THR A 127 -10.68 2.22 3.79
C THR A 127 -10.31 3.70 3.86
N LEU A 128 -9.07 3.99 4.21
CA LEU A 128 -8.51 5.34 4.21
C LEU A 128 -7.24 5.35 3.35
N PRO A 129 -7.12 6.28 2.39
CA PRO A 129 -5.91 6.43 1.61
C PRO A 129 -4.79 7.02 2.47
N VAL A 130 -3.60 6.45 2.33
CA VAL A 130 -2.35 6.94 2.96
C VAL A 130 -1.30 7.13 1.88
N GLY A 131 -0.32 8.01 2.12
CA GLY A 131 0.74 8.30 1.13
C GLY A 131 1.59 7.08 0.78
N ASP A 132 1.86 6.23 1.78
CA ASP A 132 2.54 4.95 1.64
C ASP A 132 2.23 4.03 2.83
N VAL A 133 2.65 2.77 2.74
CA VAL A 133 2.39 1.74 3.76
C VAL A 133 3.05 2.10 5.10
N MET A 134 4.27 2.64 5.10
CA MET A 134 4.99 2.95 6.33
C MET A 134 4.40 4.15 7.06
N GLN A 135 3.87 5.14 6.31
CA GLN A 135 3.07 6.21 6.92
C GLN A 135 1.82 5.61 7.59
N GLY A 136 1.09 4.73 6.90
CA GLY A 136 -0.07 4.04 7.47
C GLY A 136 0.26 3.26 8.74
N VAL A 137 1.38 2.52 8.75
CA VAL A 137 1.85 1.79 9.93
C VAL A 137 2.20 2.74 11.07
N THR A 138 2.90 3.84 10.79
CA THR A 138 3.30 4.82 11.81
C THR A 138 2.09 5.44 12.48
N GLU A 139 1.09 5.86 11.71
CA GLU A 139 -0.17 6.42 12.22
C GLU A 139 -0.94 5.39 13.05
N LEU A 140 -1.03 4.14 12.59
CA LEU A 140 -1.69 3.07 13.34
C LEU A 140 -0.99 2.76 14.66
N VAL A 141 0.36 2.71 14.67
CA VAL A 141 1.11 2.49 15.91
C VAL A 141 0.86 3.63 16.88
N ALA A 142 0.95 4.87 16.43
CA ALA A 142 0.70 6.05 17.26
C ALA A 142 -0.73 6.09 17.82
N LEU A 143 -1.72 5.64 17.04
CA LEU A 143 -3.12 5.62 17.45
C LEU A 143 -3.45 4.48 18.42
N LEU A 144 -2.88 3.29 18.18
CA LEU A 144 -3.26 2.07 18.89
C LEU A 144 -2.37 1.74 20.09
N THR A 145 -1.22 2.41 20.22
CA THR A 145 -0.20 2.11 21.22
C THR A 145 0.12 3.36 22.04
N PRO A 146 0.18 3.28 23.40
CA PRO A 146 0.68 4.40 24.19
C PRO A 146 2.18 4.63 23.91
N PRO A 147 2.75 5.80 24.29
CA PRO A 147 4.15 6.12 24.02
C PRO A 147 5.19 5.09 24.52
N ASP A 148 4.86 4.35 25.58
CA ASP A 148 5.68 3.29 26.20
C ASP A 148 5.16 1.87 25.88
N GLY A 149 4.20 1.75 24.96
CA GLY A 149 3.60 0.48 24.60
C GLY A 149 4.51 -0.38 23.73
N THR A 150 4.24 -1.68 23.74
CA THR A 150 5.03 -2.68 22.99
C THR A 150 4.39 -3.00 21.64
N VAL A 151 5.20 -2.96 20.58
CA VAL A 151 4.85 -3.46 19.25
C VAL A 151 5.57 -4.79 19.02
N VAL A 152 4.85 -5.79 18.50
CA VAL A 152 5.42 -7.10 18.13
C VAL A 152 5.40 -7.20 16.60
N LEU A 153 6.54 -7.62 16.04
CA LEU A 153 6.78 -7.74 14.59
C LEU A 153 7.04 -9.20 14.21
#